data_AF-A0A969ZXP2-F1
#
_entry.id   AF-A0A969ZXP2-F1
#
_cell.length_a   1.000
_cell.length_b   1.000
_cell.length_c   1.000
_cell.angle_alpha   90.00
_cell.angle_beta   90.00
_cell.angle_gamma   90.00
#
_symmetry.space_group_name_H-M   'P 1'
#
loop_
_entity.id
_entity.type
_entity.pdbx_description
1 polymer ?
#
loop_
_entity_poly.entity_id
_entity_poly.type
_entity_poly.pdbx_seq_one_letter_code
_entity_poly.pdbx_strand_id
1 'polypeptide(L)' 'MQIQKTLSDIEGNDMITELGIKSVDVLEILVWIENTFQIQIADEDLNVDLLRSVDELAEYVMGKK' A
#
# COMPACT_ATOMS: atom_id res chain seq x y z
N MET A 1 -7.73 12.71 -1.16
CA MET A 1 -7.74 11.86 -2.37
C MET A 1 -9.16 11.35 -2.58
N GLN A 2 -9.74 11.43 -3.78
CA GLN A 2 -11.02 10.78 -4.08
C GLN A 2 -10.79 9.74 -5.17
N ILE A 3 -10.82 8.46 -4.78
CA ILE A 3 -10.71 7.33 -5.71
C ILE A 3 -12.08 7.17 -6.38
N GLN A 4 -12.13 7.39 -7.71
CA GLN A 4 -13.36 7.26 -8.53
C GLN A 4 -13.46 5.87 -9.20
N LYS A 5 -12.79 4.86 -8.66
CA LYS A 5 -12.84 3.47 -9.13
C LYS A 5 -13.62 2.60 -8.15
N THR A 6 -14.36 1.62 -8.66
CA THR A 6 -14.96 0.60 -7.80
C THR A 6 -13.92 -0.49 -7.48
N LEU A 7 -14.11 -1.25 -6.39
CA LEU A 7 -13.19 -2.33 -6.01
C LEU A 7 -12.97 -3.34 -7.15
N SER A 8 -13.99 -3.55 -7.98
CA SER A 8 -13.94 -4.44 -9.15
C SER A 8 -13.02 -3.94 -10.28
N ASP A 9 -12.65 -2.64 -10.28
CA ASP A 9 -11.83 -2.00 -11.31
C ASP A 9 -10.34 -1.88 -10.89
N ILE A 10 -10.00 -2.41 -9.71
CA ILE A 10 -8.65 -2.41 -9.17
C ILE A 10 -8.11 -3.83 -9.34
N GLU A 11 -7.16 -3.99 -10.26
CA GLU A 11 -6.48 -5.27 -10.47
C GLU A 11 -5.48 -5.53 -9.33
N GLY A 12 -4.91 -4.46 -8.76
CA GLY A 12 -4.02 -4.55 -7.61
C GLY A 12 -2.59 -4.95 -7.97
N ASN A 13 -2.24 -4.97 -9.26
CA ASN A 13 -0.90 -5.29 -9.75
C ASN A 13 0.02 -4.05 -9.78
N ASP A 14 -0.55 -2.86 -9.96
CA ASP A 14 0.16 -1.58 -9.91
C ASP A 14 -0.72 -0.50 -9.25
N MET A 15 -0.82 -0.52 -7.92
CA MET A 15 -1.66 0.44 -7.20
C MET A 15 -1.23 1.89 -7.43
N ILE A 16 0.06 2.13 -7.66
CA ILE A 16 0.60 3.46 -7.93
C ILE A 16 -0.04 4.04 -9.20
N THR A 17 0.02 3.28 -10.29
CA THR A 17 -0.56 3.68 -11.57
C THR A 17 -2.08 3.63 -11.55
N GLU A 18 -2.66 2.60 -10.94
CA GLU A 18 -4.10 2.35 -10.96
C GLU A 18 -4.91 3.35 -10.12
N LEU A 19 -4.36 3.77 -8.98
CA LEU A 19 -5.00 4.69 -8.03
C LEU A 19 -4.45 6.12 -8.12
N GLY A 20 -3.39 6.34 -8.90
CA GLY A 20 -2.74 7.64 -9.05
C GLY A 20 -2.07 8.11 -7.77
N ILE A 21 -1.56 7.17 -6.97
CA ILE A 21 -0.85 7.44 -5.70
C ILE A 21 0.46 8.15 -6.03
N LYS A 22 0.73 9.28 -5.38
CA LYS A 22 2.02 9.96 -5.50
C LYS A 22 2.99 9.43 -4.45
N SER A 23 4.29 9.61 -4.67
CA SER A 23 5.33 9.21 -3.72
C SER A 23 5.16 9.77 -2.31
N VAL A 24 4.51 10.93 -2.17
CA VAL A 24 4.18 11.53 -0.86
C VAL A 24 3.01 10.81 -0.17
N ASP A 25 2.07 10.28 -0.95
CA ASP A 25 0.89 9.56 -0.44
C ASP A 25 1.27 8.14 0.00
N VAL A 26 2.33 7.56 -0.57
CA VAL A 26 2.85 6.23 -0.21
C VAL A 26 3.18 6.13 1.27
N LEU A 27 3.94 7.08 1.80
CA LEU A 27 4.32 7.07 3.22
C LEU A 27 3.09 7.19 4.13
N GLU A 28 2.11 8.01 3.76
CA GLU A 28 0.87 8.16 4.53
C GLU A 28 0.09 6.85 4.58
N ILE A 29 -0.02 6.14 3.45
CA ILE A 29 -0.68 4.83 3.37
C ILE A 29 0.06 3.79 4.21
N LEU A 30 1.39 3.72 4.12
CA LEU A 30 2.18 2.76 4.91
C LEU A 30 2.03 3.00 6.42
N VAL A 31 2.10 4.25 6.86
CA VAL A 31 1.84 4.62 8.27
C VAL A 31 0.41 4.26 8.67
N TRP A 32 -0.56 4.41 7.77
CA TRP A 32 -1.94 4.04 8.05
C TRP A 32 -2.10 2.51 8.22
N ILE A 33 -1.38 1.72 7.42
CA ILE A 33 -1.32 0.26 7.53
C ILE A 33 -0.68 -0.17 8.85
N GLU A 34 0.46 0.41 9.23
CA GLU A 34 1.11 0.14 10.53
C GLU A 34 0.15 0.33 11.70
N ASN A 35 -0.56 1.47 11.72
CA ASN A 35 -1.51 1.78 12.77
C ASN A 35 -2.75 0.85 12.75
N THR A 36 -3.22 0.47 11.56
CA THR A 36 -4.41 -0.38 11.39
C THR A 36 -4.15 -1.83 11.81
N PHE A 37 -2.99 -2.36 11.43
CA PHE A 37 -2.63 -3.75 11.68
C PHE A 37 -1.75 -3.94 12.92
N GLN A 38 -1.35 -2.84 13.56
CA GLN A 38 -0.43 -2.79 14.71
C GLN A 38 0.91 -3.50 14.41
N ILE A 39 1.45 -3.26 13.21
CA ILE A 39 2.76 -3.75 12.78
C ILE A 39 3.75 -2.59 12.68
N GLN A 40 5.03 -2.94 12.55
CA GLN A 40 6.09 -1.98 12.25
C GLN A 40 6.76 -2.37 10.93
N ILE A 41 6.72 -1.45 9.96
CA ILE A 41 7.40 -1.56 8.67
C ILE A 41 8.81 -1.01 8.87
N ALA A 42 9.81 -1.69 8.31
CA ALA A 42 11.19 -1.23 8.44
C ALA A 42 11.40 0.03 7.60
N ASP A 43 12.24 0.97 8.07
CA ASP A 43 12.51 2.22 7.34
C ASP A 43 13.03 1.98 5.91
N GLU A 44 13.74 0.86 5.68
CA GLU A 44 14.22 0.44 4.36
C GLU A 44 13.09 0.01 3.41
N ASP A 45 11.96 -0.46 3.96
CA ASP A 45 10.77 -0.90 3.25
C ASP A 45 9.75 0.24 3.05
N LEU A 46 9.98 1.43 3.62
CA LEU A 46 9.12 2.62 3.46
C LEU A 46 9.31 3.28 2.09
N ASN A 47 8.98 2.54 1.04
CA ASN A 47 9.17 2.98 -0.34
C ASN A 47 7.96 2.61 -1.22
N VAL A 48 7.98 3.10 -2.45
CA VAL A 48 6.88 2.93 -3.41
C VAL A 48 6.74 1.49 -3.90
N ASP A 49 7.80 0.69 -3.83
CA ASP A 49 7.81 -0.69 -4.34
C ASP A 49 6.92 -1.58 -3.47
N LEU A 50 6.85 -1.35 -2.16
CA LEU A 50 5.96 -2.08 -1.25
C LEU A 50 4.47 -1.85 -1.56
N LEU A 51 4.13 -0.71 -2.18
CA LEU A 51 2.78 -0.38 -2.63
C LEU A 51 2.55 -0.67 -4.12
N ARG A 52 3.44 -1.40 -4.77
CA ARG A 52 3.26 -1.74 -6.17
C ARG A 52 2.13 -2.76 -6.33
N SER A 53 2.16 -3.83 -5.55
CA SER A 53 1.14 -4.89 -5.56
C SER A 53 0.38 -4.99 -4.25
N VAL A 54 -0.94 -5.12 -4.33
CA VAL A 54 -1.81 -5.41 -3.17
C VAL A 54 -1.41 -6.75 -2.54
N ASP A 55 -1.10 -7.75 -3.37
CA ASP A 55 -0.77 -9.09 -2.90
C ASP A 55 0.57 -9.09 -2.15
N GLU A 56 1.59 -8.42 -2.69
CA GLU A 56 2.89 -8.28 -2.02
C GLU A 56 2.76 -7.54 -0.68
N LEU A 57 1.96 -6.47 -0.65
CA LEU A 57 1.66 -5.75 0.58
C LEU A 57 0.93 -6.64 1.59
N ALA A 58 -0.06 -7.41 1.14
CA ALA A 58 -0.83 -8.30 2.00
C ALA A 58 0.07 -9.41 2.58
N GLU A 59 0.92 -10.02 1.76
CA GLU A 59 1.91 -11.01 2.19
C GLU A 59 2.89 -10.42 3.20
N TYR A 60 3.38 -9.20 2.96
CA TYR A 60 4.25 -8.50 3.91
C TYR A 60 3.58 -8.31 5.27
N VAL A 61 2.35 -7.76 5.28
CA VAL A 61 1.59 -7.51 6.51
C VAL A 61 1.27 -8.81 7.24
N MET A 62 0.90 -9.87 6.50
CA MET A 62 0.58 -11.17 7.07
C MET A 62 1.83 -11.87 7.64
N GLY A 63 2.98 -11.75 7.00
CA GLY A 63 4.25 -12.33 7.48
C GLY A 63 4.78 -11.68 8.75
N LYS A 64 4.29 -10.49 9.11
CA LYS A 64 4.66 -9.76 10.34
C LYS A 64 3.75 -10.08 11.54
N LYS A 65 2.66 -10.83 11.34
CA LYS A 65 1.70 -11.22 12.38
C LYS A 65 2.01 -12.60 12.97
#